data_AF-A0A5K8AHC9-F1
#
_entry.id   AF-A0A5K8AHC9-F1
#
_cell.length_a   1.000
_cell.length_b   1.000
_cell.length_c   1.000
_cell.angle_alpha   90.00
_cell.angle_beta   90.00
_cell.angle_gamma   90.00
#
_symmetry.space_group_name_H-M   'P 1'
#
loop_
_entity.id
_entity.type
_entity.pdbx_description
1 polymer ?
#
loop_
_entity_poly.entity_id
_entity_poly.type
_entity_poly.pdbx_seq_one_letter_code
_entity_poly.pdbx_strand_id
1 'polypeptide(L)'
;MDMLNHLIAAEADHSLLKKLHHYQSQDLLVCDEIGYLPLGQQGSNLFFQVISHRHQVKSTIITTNLPFGDWGKIFDSTTVATAIADRLVYNAHVLILEGPSYRKRSKPAE
;
A
#
# COMPACT_ATOMS: atom_id res chain seq x y z
N MET A 1 1.72 -7.17 3.30
CA MET A 1 1.72 -7.08 4.78
C MET A 1 3.14 -7.02 5.36
N ASP A 2 4.12 -7.73 4.80
CA ASP A 2 5.47 -7.83 5.37
C ASP A 2 6.19 -6.49 5.53
N MET A 3 6.00 -5.55 4.60
CA MET A 3 6.56 -4.19 4.73
C MET A 3 6.11 -3.52 6.03
N LEU A 4 4.80 -3.56 6.33
CA LEU A 4 4.25 -2.91 7.51
C LEU A 4 4.65 -3.63 8.79
N ASN A 5 4.65 -4.97 8.78
CA ASN A 5 5.16 -5.75 9.91
C ASN A 5 6.64 -5.41 10.20
N HIS A 6 7.46 -5.26 9.17
CA HIS A 6 8.85 -4.83 9.33
C HIS A 6 8.98 -3.42 9.90
N LEU A 7 8.11 -2.49 9.50
CA LEU A 7 8.13 -1.12 10.02
C LEU A 7 7.66 -1.06 11.48
N ILE A 8 6.61 -1.81 11.82
CA ILE A 8 6.09 -1.93 13.19
C ILE A 8 7.16 -2.56 14.11
N ALA A 9 7.81 -3.64 13.67
CA ALA A 9 8.90 -4.25 14.42
C ALA A 9 10.09 -3.29 14.59
N ALA A 10 10.42 -2.53 13.53
CA ALA A 10 11.50 -1.54 13.56
C ALA A 10 11.20 -0.35 14.50
N GLU A 11 9.93 -0.05 14.76
CA GLU A 11 9.54 0.93 15.76
C GLU A 11 9.83 0.43 17.19
N ALA A 12 9.57 -0.85 17.46
CA ALA A 12 9.87 -1.45 18.76
C ALA A 12 11.39 -1.57 19.03
N ASP A 13 12.20 -1.85 18.01
CA ASP A 13 13.65 -2.02 18.14
C ASP A 13 14.48 -0.74 17.90
N HIS A 14 13.81 0.41 17.73
CA HIS A 14 14.41 1.73 17.51
C HIS A 14 15.20 1.86 16.18
N SER A 15 15.01 0.93 15.23
CA SER A 15 15.60 0.98 13.89
C SER A 15 14.66 1.58 12.82
N LEU A 16 13.51 2.11 13.23
CA LEU A 16 12.46 2.62 12.34
C LEU A 16 12.97 3.56 11.25
N LEU A 17 13.80 4.55 11.59
CA LEU A 17 14.33 5.50 10.60
C LEU A 17 15.12 4.82 9.50
N LYS A 18 15.95 3.84 9.85
CA LYS A 18 16.72 3.05 8.88
C LYS A 18 15.80 2.24 7.98
N LYS A 19 14.74 1.64 8.55
CA LYS A 19 13.81 0.82 7.79
C LYS A 19 12.85 1.64 6.92
N LEU A 20 12.41 2.81 7.38
CA LEU A 20 11.68 3.79 6.57
C LEU A 20 12.51 4.22 5.37
N HIS A 21 13.76 4.64 5.61
CA HIS A 21 14.67 5.04 4.54
C HIS A 21 14.87 3.92 3.52
N HIS A 22 14.97 2.66 3.96
CA HIS A 22 15.09 1.52 3.07
C HIS A 22 13.93 1.42 2.06
N TYR A 23 12.67 1.59 2.49
CA TYR A 23 11.52 1.55 1.57
C TYR A 23 11.31 2.87 0.80
N GLN A 24 11.73 3.99 1.38
CA GLN A 24 11.61 5.31 0.75
C GLN A 24 12.62 5.54 -0.37
N SER A 25 13.82 4.96 -0.27
CA SER A 25 14.93 5.18 -1.22
C SER A 25 14.85 4.36 -2.50
N GLN A 26 14.03 3.30 -2.56
CA GLN A 26 13.92 2.44 -3.75
C GLN A 26 13.42 3.22 -4.97
N ASP A 27 14.03 3.01 -6.13
CA ASP A 27 13.58 3.63 -7.39
C ASP A 27 12.16 3.22 -7.76
N LEU A 28 11.83 1.94 -7.53
CA LEU A 28 10.50 1.39 -7.65
C LEU A 28 10.12 0.64 -6.38
N LEU A 29 8.99 0.99 -5.78
CA LEU A 29 8.37 0.26 -4.69
C LEU A 29 7.06 -0.35 -5.18
N VAL A 30 6.89 -1.66 -4.98
CA VAL A 30 5.65 -2.38 -5.32
C VAL A 30 4.97 -2.80 -4.02
N CYS A 31 3.75 -2.32 -3.80
CA CYS A 31 2.90 -2.71 -2.69
C CYS A 31 1.77 -3.59 -3.24
N ASP A 32 1.86 -4.89 -2.99
CA ASP A 32 0.87 -5.85 -3.47
C ASP A 32 -0.27 -6.06 -2.46
N GLU A 33 -1.47 -6.33 -2.97
CA GLU A 33 -2.70 -6.68 -2.23
C GLU A 33 -3.07 -5.70 -1.11
N ILE A 34 -2.94 -4.39 -1.36
CA ILE A 34 -3.41 -3.38 -0.42
C ILE A 34 -4.92 -3.48 -0.28
N GLY A 35 -5.38 -3.59 0.97
CA GLY A 35 -6.80 -3.58 1.29
C GLY A 35 -7.41 -4.90 1.73
N TYR A 36 -6.64 -5.98 1.74
CA TYR A 36 -7.16 -7.27 2.19
C TYR A 36 -7.37 -7.35 3.71
N LEU A 37 -6.51 -6.68 4.50
CA LEU A 37 -6.59 -6.63 5.96
C LEU A 37 -6.54 -5.18 6.44
N PRO A 38 -7.25 -4.84 7.54
CA PRO A 38 -7.10 -3.54 8.19
C PRO A 38 -5.65 -3.35 8.65
N LEU A 39 -5.09 -2.17 8.39
CA LEU A 39 -3.71 -1.86 8.77
C LEU A 39 -3.57 -1.39 10.22
N GLY A 40 -4.69 -1.01 10.85
CA GLY A 40 -4.74 -0.33 12.13
C GLY A 40 -4.10 1.06 12.10
N GLN A 41 -4.19 1.79 13.21
CA GLN A 41 -3.67 3.16 13.31
C GLN A 41 -2.18 3.27 13.03
N GLN A 42 -1.38 2.39 13.64
CA GLN A 42 0.08 2.41 13.51
C GLN A 42 0.51 2.07 12.08
N GLY A 43 -0.03 0.99 11.50
CA GLY A 43 0.27 0.60 10.12
C GLY A 43 -0.16 1.67 9.10
N SER A 44 -1.31 2.30 9.32
CA SER A 44 -1.79 3.41 8.48
C SER A 44 -0.83 4.60 8.49
N ASN A 45 -0.34 4.99 9.67
CA ASN A 45 0.60 6.10 9.82
C ASN A 45 1.95 5.80 9.17
N LEU A 46 2.47 4.59 9.37
CA LEU A 46 3.73 4.16 8.75
C LEU A 46 3.62 4.09 7.23
N PHE A 47 2.51 3.56 6.71
CA PHE A 47 2.25 3.56 5.26
C PHE A 47 2.19 4.98 4.71
N PHE A 48 1.48 5.88 5.38
CA PHE A 48 1.39 7.29 5.01
C PHE A 48 2.77 7.96 4.94
N GLN A 49 3.67 7.69 5.89
CA GLN A 49 5.04 8.22 5.88
C GLN A 49 5.85 7.73 4.68
N VAL A 50 5.71 6.45 4.30
CA VAL A 50 6.38 5.89 3.12
C VAL A 50 5.84 6.56 1.85
N ILE A 51 4.51 6.61 1.66
CA ILE A 51 3.90 7.19 0.46
C ILE A 51 4.18 8.69 0.37
N SER A 52 4.08 9.43 1.47
CA SER A 52 4.30 10.87 1.48
C SER A 52 5.72 11.26 1.11
N HIS A 53 6.72 10.51 1.55
CA HIS A 53 8.11 10.78 1.16
C HIS A 53 8.38 10.45 -0.31
N ARG A 54 7.74 9.41 -0.84
CA ARG A 54 7.91 8.97 -2.22
C ARG A 54 7.13 9.82 -3.23
N HIS A 55 6.08 10.51 -2.78
CA HIS A 55 5.22 11.36 -3.60
C HIS A 55 6.05 12.35 -4.42
N GLN A 56 5.87 12.33 -5.75
CA GLN A 56 6.58 13.18 -6.72
C GLN A 56 8.11 13.00 -6.78
N VAL A 57 8.69 12.03 -6.06
CA VAL A 57 10.15 11.79 -6.04
C VAL A 57 10.51 10.41 -6.61
N LYS A 58 9.74 9.36 -6.26
CA LYS A 58 10.03 7.96 -6.65
C LYS A 58 8.77 7.24 -7.14
N SER A 59 8.94 6.25 -8.02
CA SER A 59 7.81 5.50 -8.61
C SER A 59 7.25 4.47 -7.63
N THR A 60 5.93 4.38 -7.52
CA THR A 60 5.25 3.42 -6.64
C THR A 60 4.15 2.71 -7.42
N ILE A 61 4.13 1.38 -7.36
CA ILE A 61 3.05 0.55 -7.91
C ILE A 61 2.26 -0.01 -6.74
N ILE A 62 0.94 0.04 -6.85
CA ILE A 62 0.03 -0.55 -5.88
C ILE A 62 -0.95 -1.45 -6.61
N THR A 63 -1.16 -2.64 -6.08
CA THR A 63 -2.28 -3.49 -6.48
C THR A 63 -3.30 -3.51 -5.35
N THR A 64 -4.58 -3.44 -5.69
CA THR A 64 -5.67 -3.49 -4.74
C THR A 64 -6.89 -4.11 -5.41
N ASN A 65 -7.66 -4.87 -4.63
CA ASN A 65 -8.98 -5.36 -5.03
C ASN A 65 -10.11 -4.44 -4.56
N LEU A 66 -9.79 -3.31 -3.93
CA LEU A 66 -10.76 -2.38 -3.38
C LEU A 66 -10.71 -1.05 -4.13
N PRO A 67 -11.88 -0.47 -4.48
CA PRO A 67 -11.93 0.87 -5.05
C PRO A 67 -11.46 1.90 -4.02
N PHE A 68 -10.91 3.03 -4.48
CA PHE A 68 -10.41 4.09 -3.59
C PHE A 68 -11.45 4.57 -2.56
N GLY A 69 -12.74 4.57 -2.91
CA GLY A 69 -13.82 4.92 -1.98
C GLY A 69 -13.94 4.01 -0.76
N ASP A 70 -13.46 2.77 -0.84
CA ASP A 70 -13.47 1.81 0.26
C ASP A 70 -12.20 1.84 1.12
N TRP A 71 -11.22 2.69 0.79
CA TRP A 71 -9.96 2.75 1.53
C TRP A 71 -10.14 3.22 2.98
N GLY A 72 -11.20 3.99 3.28
CA GLY A 72 -11.57 4.34 4.65
C GLY A 72 -11.89 3.16 5.56
N LYS A 73 -12.13 1.95 5.01
CA LYS A 73 -12.34 0.71 5.79
C LYS A 73 -11.03 0.00 6.15
N ILE A 74 -9.95 0.33 5.44
CA ILE A 74 -8.64 -0.33 5.54
C ILE A 74 -7.71 0.50 6.43
N PHE A 75 -7.74 1.81 6.20
CA PHE A 75 -6.97 2.78 6.97
C PHE A 75 -7.77 3.27 8.17
N ASP A 76 -7.06 3.64 9.21
CA ASP A 76 -7.65 3.95 10.52
C ASP A 76 -8.57 5.19 10.54
N SER A 77 -8.36 6.12 9.61
CA SER A 77 -9.30 7.23 9.39
C SER A 77 -9.51 7.51 7.91
N THR A 78 -10.71 7.95 7.57
CA THR A 78 -11.06 8.44 6.23
C THR A 78 -10.11 9.56 5.80
N THR A 79 -9.67 10.42 6.71
CA THR A 79 -8.72 11.50 6.42
C THR A 79 -7.37 10.96 5.93
N VAL A 80 -6.81 9.96 6.62
CA VAL A 80 -5.54 9.33 6.21
C VAL A 80 -5.72 8.57 4.89
N ALA A 81 -6.83 7.84 4.74
CA ALA A 81 -7.15 7.13 3.50
C ALA A 81 -7.18 8.08 2.30
N THR A 82 -7.94 9.18 2.41
CA THR A 82 -8.04 10.20 1.36
C THR A 82 -6.69 10.84 1.08
N ALA A 83 -5.94 11.21 2.12
CA ALA A 83 -4.62 11.82 1.95
C ALA A 83 -3.62 10.90 1.23
N ILE A 84 -3.68 9.58 1.46
CA ILE A 84 -2.86 8.60 0.73
C ILE A 84 -3.36 8.47 -0.70
N ALA A 85 -4.66 8.30 -0.91
CA ALA A 85 -5.26 8.14 -2.23
C ALA A 85 -4.95 9.36 -3.13
N ASP A 86 -5.09 10.58 -2.62
CA ASP A 86 -4.80 11.81 -3.35
C ASP A 86 -3.35 11.86 -3.85
N ARG A 87 -2.38 11.50 -2.98
CA ARG A 87 -0.96 11.45 -3.35
C ARG A 87 -0.67 10.38 -4.39
N LEU A 88 -1.33 9.23 -4.30
CA LEU A 88 -1.13 8.16 -5.27
C LEU A 88 -1.72 8.54 -6.62
N VAL A 89 -2.92 9.13 -6.66
CA VAL A 89 -3.64 9.41 -7.90
C VAL A 89 -3.11 10.65 -8.62
N TYR A 90 -2.51 11.62 -7.90
CA TYR A 90 -2.06 12.91 -8.46
C TYR A 90 -1.22 12.78 -9.74
N ASN A 91 -0.30 11.82 -9.79
CA ASN A 91 0.52 11.53 -10.98
C ASN A 91 0.64 10.02 -11.21
N ALA A 92 -0.51 9.35 -11.31
CA ALA A 92 -0.56 7.92 -11.57
C ALA A 92 -1.32 7.56 -12.85
N HIS A 93 -1.00 6.37 -13.34
CA HIS A 93 -1.79 5.65 -14.31
C HIS A 93 -2.63 4.63 -13.56
N VAL A 94 -3.95 4.82 -13.54
CA VAL A 94 -4.88 3.89 -12.90
C VAL A 94 -5.32 2.85 -13.93
N LEU A 95 -4.95 1.60 -13.70
CA LEU A 95 -5.34 0.48 -14.54
C LEU A 95 -6.48 -0.28 -13.85
N ILE A 96 -7.68 -0.18 -14.40
CA ILE A 96 -8.84 -0.94 -13.94
C ILE A 96 -8.81 -2.31 -14.63
N LEU A 97 -8.65 -3.38 -13.85
CA LEU A 97 -8.61 -4.74 -14.35
C LEU A 97 -9.95 -5.42 -14.11
N GLU A 98 -10.57 -5.90 -15.19
CA GLU A 98 -11.86 -6.58 -15.17
C GLU A 98 -11.73 -7.99 -15.77
N GLY A 99 -12.68 -8.86 -15.42
CA GLY A 99 -12.79 -10.21 -15.98
C GLY A 99 -12.65 -11.34 -14.95
N PRO A 100 -12.81 -12.59 -15.41
CA PRO A 100 -12.79 -13.76 -14.53
C PRO A 100 -11.37 -14.02 -13.99
N SER A 101 -11.30 -14.55 -12.77
CA SER A 101 -10.02 -14.92 -12.15
C SER A 101 -9.26 -15.94 -13.00
N TYR A 102 -8.02 -15.59 -13.35
CA TYR A 102 -7.14 -16.49 -14.09
C TYR A 102 -6.83 -17.78 -13.32
N ARG A 103 -6.90 -17.76 -11.98
CA ARG A 103 -6.70 -18.96 -11.12
C ARG A 103 -7.73 -20.06 -11.39
N LYS A 104 -8.93 -19.71 -11.89
CA LYS A 104 -9.97 -20.69 -12.27
C LYS A 104 -9.70 -21.34 -13.63
N ARG A 105 -8.90 -20.71 -14.48
CA ARG A 105 -8.60 -21.18 -15.84
C ARG A 105 -7.59 -22.33 -15.88
N SER A 106 -6.75 -22.45 -14.85
CA SER A 106 -5.71 -23.48 -14.74
C SER A 106 -6.15 -24.75 -14.01
N LYS A 107 -7.40 -24.83 -13.53
CA LYS A 107 -7.96 -26.10 -13.04
C LYS A 107 -8.51 -26.86 -14.26
N PRO A 108 -8.00 -28.06 -14.59
CA PRO A 108 -8.73 -28.96 -15.48
C PRO A 108 -10.11 -29.17 -14.87
N ALA A 109 -11.16 -29.20 -15.70
CA ALA A 109 -12.47 -29.63 -15.24
C ALA A 109 -12.32 -31.07 -14.68
N GLU A 110 -12.63 -31.26 -13.40
CA GLU A 110 -12.90 -32.58 -12.83
C GLU A 110 -14.27 -33.09 -13.32
#